data_AF-A0A3R6PC40-F1
#
_entry.id   AF-A0A3R6PC40-F1
#
_cell.length_a   1.000
_cell.length_b   1.000
_cell.length_c   1.000
_cell.angle_alpha   90.00
_cell.angle_beta   90.00
_cell.angle_gamma   90.00
#
_symmetry.space_group_name_H-M   'P 1'
#
loop_
_entity.id
_entity.type
_entity.pdbx_description
1 polymer ?
#
loop_
_entity_poly.entity_id
_entity_poly.type
_entity_poly.pdbx_seq_one_letter_code
_entity_poly.pdbx_strand_id
1 'polypeptide(L)'
;MHRWKRNPQTTNKRRFGIIRNKVMTKYYLTKIIYNGLTYFFIWYSNDEDGFLLFNQRLLVFSSVEEANIFADKEHIIFEKGITVFYLSKITELIDNVEISQNCQSLIDTWHLFSDLSKSLNEEFVGDYNDEEIVDIYNKLFYGSNLKLLKNEEYHPSFNVDEKNKCLEIFQSGLSILNKYLNYDFRK
;
A
#
# COMPACT_ATOMS: atom_id res chain seq x y z
N MET A 1 68.76 0.31 -8.56
CA MET A 1 67.60 -0.02 -7.71
C MET A 1 66.45 -0.48 -8.62
N HIS A 2 66.07 -1.76 -8.49
CA HIS A 2 64.81 -2.43 -8.86
C HIS A 2 64.25 -2.49 -10.32
N ARG A 3 64.36 -3.71 -10.88
CA ARG A 3 63.27 -4.68 -11.22
C ARG A 3 62.22 -4.32 -12.30
N TRP A 4 62.28 -5.08 -13.41
CA TRP A 4 61.21 -5.62 -14.28
C TRP A 4 59.80 -5.01 -14.19
N LYS A 5 59.23 -4.58 -15.34
CA LYS A 5 57.79 -4.72 -15.64
C LYS A 5 57.50 -4.92 -17.13
N ARG A 6 56.70 -5.97 -17.41
CA ARG A 6 55.99 -6.26 -18.67
C ARG A 6 54.89 -5.22 -18.90
N ASN A 7 54.50 -5.02 -20.16
CA ASN A 7 53.28 -4.33 -20.58
C ASN A 7 52.76 -5.02 -21.87
N PRO A 8 51.47 -4.91 -22.22
CA PRO A 8 50.29 -5.23 -21.44
C PRO A 8 49.35 -6.22 -22.16
N GLN A 9 48.29 -6.55 -21.45
CA GLN A 9 47.13 -7.38 -21.76
C GLN A 9 46.49 -7.14 -23.14
N THR A 10 46.15 -8.23 -23.83
CA THR A 10 44.97 -8.30 -24.72
C THR A 10 43.87 -9.08 -24.00
N THR A 11 43.14 -8.39 -23.13
CA THR A 11 41.88 -8.89 -22.57
C THR A 11 40.78 -8.74 -23.63
N ASN A 12 40.36 -9.88 -24.18
CA ASN A 12 39.24 -9.92 -25.10
C ASN A 12 37.92 -9.85 -24.31
N LYS A 13 37.05 -9.00 -24.85
CA LYS A 13 35.70 -8.62 -24.44
C LYS A 13 34.84 -9.80 -23.95
N ARG A 14 34.09 -9.57 -22.88
CA ARG A 14 32.60 -9.49 -22.89
C ARG A 14 32.09 -9.16 -21.49
N ARG A 15 31.92 -7.86 -21.21
CA ARG A 15 31.01 -7.39 -20.17
C ARG A 15 29.59 -7.54 -20.71
N PHE A 16 28.90 -8.59 -20.29
CA PHE A 16 27.43 -8.57 -20.27
C PHE A 16 27.03 -7.86 -18.99
N GLY A 17 26.94 -6.52 -19.06
CA GLY A 17 26.25 -5.74 -18.05
C GLY A 17 24.75 -5.90 -18.29
N ILE A 18 24.09 -6.72 -17.49
CA ILE A 18 22.63 -6.64 -17.34
C ILE A 18 22.39 -5.28 -16.68
N ILE A 19 21.92 -4.30 -17.44
CA ILE A 19 21.39 -3.06 -16.87
C ILE A 19 20.11 -3.47 -16.16
N ARG A 20 20.20 -3.76 -14.85
CA ARG A 20 19.01 -3.74 -13.99
C ARG A 20 18.59 -2.28 -13.95
N ASN A 21 17.51 -1.94 -14.65
CA ASN A 21 16.81 -0.68 -14.43
C ASN A 21 16.50 -0.63 -12.93
N LYS A 22 17.17 0.26 -12.19
CA LYS A 22 16.81 0.52 -10.80
C LYS A 22 15.45 1.18 -10.85
N VAL A 23 14.39 0.47 -10.47
CA VAL A 23 13.05 1.06 -10.33
C VAL A 23 13.19 2.20 -9.32
N MET A 24 12.80 3.42 -9.71
CA MET A 24 12.81 4.55 -8.79
C MET A 24 11.64 4.38 -7.83
N THR A 25 11.94 4.28 -6.54
CA THR A 25 10.93 4.24 -5.49
C THR A 25 10.15 5.56 -5.49
N LYS A 26 8.83 5.47 -5.58
CA LYS A 26 7.93 6.59 -5.39
C LYS A 26 7.44 6.60 -3.96
N TYR A 27 7.27 7.78 -3.38
CA TYR A 27 6.78 7.96 -2.02
C TYR A 27 5.54 8.83 -2.04
N TYR A 28 4.53 8.44 -1.28
CA TYR A 28 3.25 9.12 -1.17
C TYR A 28 3.00 9.46 0.30
N LEU A 29 2.70 10.72 0.56
CA LEU A 29 2.19 11.11 1.87
C LEU A 29 0.73 10.66 1.96
N THR A 30 0.47 9.71 2.85
CA THR A 30 -0.85 9.08 3.00
C THR A 30 -1.49 9.53 4.30
N LYS A 31 -2.66 10.15 4.19
CA LYS A 31 -3.51 10.56 5.32
C LYS A 31 -4.57 9.51 5.58
N ILE A 32 -4.62 8.99 6.80
CA ILE A 32 -5.66 8.07 7.27
C ILE A 32 -6.50 8.77 8.33
N ILE A 33 -7.81 8.75 8.16
CA ILE A 33 -8.79 9.22 9.15
C ILE A 33 -9.47 8.01 9.76
N TYR A 34 -9.23 7.79 11.05
CA TYR A 34 -9.69 6.62 11.76
C TYR A 34 -9.95 6.92 13.24
N ASN A 35 -11.07 6.43 13.77
CA ASN A 35 -11.53 6.66 15.14
C ASN A 35 -11.52 8.14 15.59
N GLY A 36 -11.88 9.05 14.68
CA GLY A 36 -11.91 10.49 14.96
C GLY A 36 -10.53 11.16 14.98
N LEU A 37 -9.46 10.40 14.72
CA LEU A 37 -8.09 10.89 14.65
C LEU A 37 -7.60 10.92 13.21
N THR A 38 -6.58 11.74 12.97
CA THR A 38 -5.88 11.86 11.69
C THR A 38 -4.44 11.41 11.88
N TYR A 39 -3.99 10.54 10.99
CA TYR A 39 -2.64 9.99 10.97
C TYR A 39 -2.03 10.20 9.59
N PHE A 40 -0.72 10.47 9.56
CA PHE A 40 0.03 10.56 8.32
C PHE A 40 1.10 9.47 8.28
N PHE A 41 1.23 8.84 7.12
CA PHE A 41 2.17 7.77 6.84
C PHE A 41 2.89 8.04 5.53
N ILE A 42 3.99 7.31 5.30
CA ILE A 42 4.69 7.31 4.02
C ILE A 42 4.46 5.93 3.38
N TRP A 43 3.62 5.89 2.35
CA TRP A 43 3.41 4.72 1.50
C TRP A 43 4.38 4.82 0.31
N TYR A 44 5.02 3.74 -0.08
CA TYR A 44 5.96 3.71 -1.19
C TYR A 44 5.57 2.67 -2.21
N SER A 45 6.01 2.91 -3.45
CA SER A 45 5.87 1.96 -4.55
C SER A 45 7.21 1.73 -5.22
N ASN A 46 7.64 0.46 -5.31
CA ASN A 46 8.85 0.02 -6.01
C ASN A 46 8.61 -1.30 -6.79
N ASP A 47 9.45 -2.32 -6.60
CA ASP A 47 9.16 -3.70 -7.01
C ASP A 47 8.01 -4.29 -6.17
N GLU A 48 7.93 -3.91 -4.89
CA GLU A 48 6.82 -4.20 -3.97
C GLU A 48 6.34 -2.89 -3.31
N ASP A 49 5.02 -2.76 -3.15
CA ASP A 49 4.41 -1.61 -2.48
C ASP A 49 4.38 -1.85 -0.96
N GLY A 50 4.51 -0.79 -0.18
CA GLY A 50 4.64 -0.93 1.27
C GLY A 50 4.76 0.37 2.04
N PHE A 51 4.73 0.27 3.36
CA PHE A 51 4.83 1.41 4.27
C PHE A 51 6.24 1.57 4.81
N LEU A 52 6.66 2.83 4.94
CA LEU A 52 7.94 3.14 5.56
C LEU A 52 7.91 2.78 7.05
N LEU A 53 8.92 2.03 7.48
CA LEU A 53 9.09 1.61 8.86
C LEU A 53 10.36 2.21 9.46
N PHE A 54 10.35 2.46 10.77
CA PHE A 54 11.53 2.79 11.54
C PHE A 54 11.70 1.77 12.67
N ASN A 55 12.81 1.04 12.68
CA ASN A 55 13.07 -0.05 13.64
C ASN A 55 11.90 -1.06 13.72
N GLN A 56 11.41 -1.52 12.56
CA GLN A 56 10.28 -2.45 12.43
C GLN A 56 8.94 -1.93 12.99
N ARG A 57 8.81 -0.62 13.20
CA ARG A 57 7.56 0.02 13.58
C ARG A 57 7.05 0.90 12.46
N LEU A 58 5.73 0.92 12.33
CA LEU A 58 5.05 1.81 11.40
C LEU A 58 5.39 3.26 11.74
N LEU A 59 5.94 4.00 10.79
CA LEU A 59 6.27 5.40 11.01
C LEU A 59 5.01 6.25 10.85
N VAL A 60 4.58 6.88 11.95
CA VAL A 60 3.34 7.66 12.02
C VAL A 60 3.66 9.10 12.39
N PHE A 61 3.04 10.04 11.70
CA PHE A 61 3.15 11.47 11.98
C PHE A 61 1.80 12.05 12.35
N SER A 62 1.80 13.07 13.21
CA SER A 62 0.59 13.77 13.63
C SER A 62 0.18 14.88 12.66
N SER A 63 1.12 15.33 11.81
CA SER A 63 0.93 16.44 10.88
C SER A 63 1.73 16.26 9.58
N VAL A 64 1.35 17.04 8.57
CA VAL A 64 2.06 17.11 7.28
C VAL A 64 3.46 17.69 7.48
N GLU A 65 3.58 18.67 8.37
CA GLU A 65 4.83 19.35 8.71
C GLU A 65 5.86 18.37 9.29
N GLU A 66 5.47 17.52 10.25
CA GLU A 66 6.35 16.49 10.81
C GLU A 66 6.81 15.48 9.75
N ALA A 67 5.90 15.04 8.87
CA ALA A 67 6.23 14.13 7.79
C ALA A 67 7.22 14.75 6.79
N ASN A 68 7.06 16.04 6.46
CA ASN A 68 7.97 16.77 5.57
C ASN A 68 9.35 16.97 6.20
N ILE A 69 9.43 17.32 7.48
CA ILE A 69 10.73 17.45 8.18
C ILE A 69 11.50 16.13 8.13
N PHE A 70 10.81 15.01 8.34
CA PHE A 70 11.41 13.69 8.21
C PHE A 70 11.85 13.40 6.77
N ALA A 71 10.98 13.66 5.79
CA ALA A 71 11.27 13.41 4.38
C ALA A 71 12.48 14.21 3.90
N ASP A 72 12.60 15.49 4.26
CA ASP A 72 13.75 16.33 3.92
C ASP A 72 15.06 15.77 4.47
N LYS A 73 15.02 15.29 5.72
CA LYS A 73 16.18 14.68 6.40
C LYS A 73 16.61 13.37 5.73
N GLU A 74 15.66 12.55 5.30
CA GLU A 74 15.92 11.25 4.66
C GLU A 74 16.02 11.34 3.12
N HIS A 75 16.01 12.55 2.56
CA HIS A 75 16.03 12.81 1.12
C HIS A 75 14.91 12.12 0.33
N ILE A 76 13.72 12.00 0.94
CA ILE A 76 12.51 11.49 0.33
C ILE A 76 11.78 12.62 -0.39
N ILE A 77 11.40 12.38 -1.65
CA ILE A 77 10.56 13.30 -2.43
C ILE A 77 9.19 12.66 -2.57
N PHE A 78 8.16 13.34 -2.07
CA PHE A 78 6.79 12.89 -2.25
C PHE A 78 6.30 13.15 -3.67
N GLU A 79 5.57 12.18 -4.21
CA GLU A 79 4.68 12.38 -5.34
C GLU A 79 3.62 13.42 -5.00
N LYS A 80 3.11 14.10 -6.03
CA LYS A 80 2.23 15.26 -5.83
C LYS A 80 0.90 14.86 -5.20
N GLY A 81 0.55 15.52 -4.10
CA GLY A 81 -0.75 15.39 -3.43
C GLY A 81 -0.66 14.54 -2.16
N ILE A 82 -1.78 14.46 -1.44
CA ILE A 82 -1.92 13.60 -0.27
C ILE A 82 -2.97 12.55 -0.61
N THR A 83 -2.61 11.28 -0.49
CA THR A 83 -3.57 10.17 -0.65
C THR A 83 -4.39 10.07 0.63
N VAL A 84 -5.72 10.14 0.55
CA VAL A 84 -6.59 10.21 1.75
C VAL A 84 -7.48 8.98 1.84
N PHE A 85 -7.47 8.32 3.00
CA PHE A 85 -8.34 7.18 3.33
C PHE A 85 -9.23 7.50 4.53
N TYR A 86 -10.53 7.24 4.39
CA TYR A 86 -11.53 7.41 5.45
C TYR A 86 -11.93 6.06 6.03
N LEU A 87 -11.04 5.47 6.84
CA LEU A 87 -11.23 4.11 7.35
C LEU A 87 -12.39 4.01 8.36
N SER A 88 -12.73 5.11 9.04
CA SER A 88 -13.92 5.17 9.91
C SER A 88 -15.24 4.91 9.19
N LYS A 89 -15.29 5.00 7.86
CA LYS A 89 -16.51 4.84 7.08
C LYS A 89 -16.63 3.47 6.40
N ILE A 90 -15.66 2.58 6.55
CA ILE A 90 -15.63 1.31 5.80
C ILE A 90 -16.91 0.50 6.00
N THR A 91 -17.38 0.35 7.24
CA THR A 91 -18.63 -0.37 7.52
C THR A 91 -19.82 0.25 6.78
N GLU A 92 -19.92 1.59 6.78
CA GLU A 92 -20.96 2.33 6.05
C GLU A 92 -20.87 2.09 4.53
N LEU A 93 -19.66 2.03 3.97
CA LEU A 93 -19.45 1.78 2.55
C LEU A 93 -19.91 0.38 2.12
N ILE A 94 -19.74 -0.62 2.99
CA ILE A 94 -20.12 -2.02 2.73
C ILE A 94 -21.62 -2.23 2.95
N ASP A 95 -22.18 -1.66 4.01
CA ASP A 95 -23.59 -1.78 4.35
C ASP A 95 -24.51 -0.99 3.42
N ASN A 96 -23.95 -0.04 2.65
CA ASN A 96 -24.68 0.72 1.65
C ASN A 96 -25.50 -0.20 0.73
N VAL A 97 -26.74 0.22 0.43
CA VAL A 97 -27.64 -0.48 -0.49
C VAL A 97 -26.97 -0.66 -1.86
N GLU A 98 -26.15 0.31 -2.26
CA GLU A 98 -25.41 0.34 -3.53
C GLU A 98 -23.89 0.30 -3.28
N ILE A 99 -23.39 -0.76 -2.62
CA ILE A 99 -21.95 -1.02 -2.44
C ILE A 99 -21.13 -0.91 -3.74
N SER A 100 -21.75 -1.14 -4.90
CA SER A 100 -21.15 -0.95 -6.23
C SER A 100 -20.60 0.47 -6.45
N GLN A 101 -21.21 1.49 -5.83
CA GLN A 101 -20.73 2.88 -5.91
C GLN A 101 -19.43 3.10 -5.13
N ASN A 102 -19.12 2.20 -4.19
CA ASN A 102 -17.98 2.31 -3.30
C ASN A 102 -16.82 1.40 -3.70
N CYS A 103 -16.93 0.67 -4.81
CA CYS A 103 -15.95 -0.32 -5.26
C CYS A 103 -14.51 0.23 -5.34
N GLN A 104 -14.31 1.44 -5.87
CA GLN A 104 -12.99 2.07 -5.94
C GLN A 104 -12.41 2.33 -4.53
N SER A 105 -13.19 2.95 -3.65
CA SER A 105 -12.75 3.22 -2.27
C SER A 105 -12.41 1.93 -1.50
N LEU A 106 -13.20 0.88 -1.71
CA LEU A 106 -12.99 -0.41 -1.08
C LEU A 106 -11.76 -1.13 -1.63
N ILE A 107 -11.54 -1.12 -2.95
CA ILE A 107 -10.35 -1.76 -3.53
C ILE A 107 -9.06 -1.03 -3.14
N ASP A 108 -9.06 0.31 -3.15
CA ASP A 108 -7.90 1.10 -2.71
C ASP A 108 -7.58 0.80 -1.24
N THR A 109 -8.61 0.66 -0.40
CA THR A 109 -8.45 0.31 1.01
C THR A 109 -7.96 -1.14 1.20
N TRP A 110 -8.37 -2.05 0.32
CA TRP A 110 -7.86 -3.43 0.33
C TRP A 110 -6.37 -3.46 0.01
N HIS A 111 -5.94 -2.74 -1.04
CA HIS A 111 -4.52 -2.61 -1.40
C HIS A 111 -3.72 -1.98 -0.27
N LEU A 112 -4.25 -0.91 0.34
CA LEU A 112 -3.66 -0.29 1.52
C LEU A 112 -3.39 -1.31 2.63
N PHE A 113 -4.36 -2.18 2.94
CA PHE A 113 -4.21 -3.19 4.00
C PHE A 113 -3.29 -4.34 3.63
N SER A 114 -3.29 -4.79 2.37
CA SER A 114 -2.36 -5.80 1.85
C SER A 114 -0.91 -5.31 1.93
N ASP A 115 -0.66 -4.05 1.58
CA ASP A 115 0.70 -3.49 1.64
C ASP A 115 1.14 -3.22 3.08
N LEU A 116 0.19 -2.79 3.93
CA LEU A 116 0.42 -2.63 5.36
C LEU A 116 0.79 -3.96 6.03
N SER A 117 0.03 -5.02 5.75
CA SER A 117 0.24 -6.35 6.33
C SER A 117 1.61 -6.92 5.94
N LYS A 118 1.96 -6.85 4.64
CA LYS A 118 3.27 -7.27 4.13
C LYS A 118 4.40 -6.50 4.77
N SER A 119 4.27 -5.18 4.86
CA SER A 119 5.29 -4.32 5.49
C SER A 119 5.55 -4.73 6.94
N LEU A 120 4.47 -5.03 7.68
CA LEU A 120 4.53 -5.37 9.11
C LEU A 120 4.71 -6.88 9.36
N ASN A 121 4.80 -7.69 8.32
CA ASN A 121 4.85 -9.14 8.37
C ASN A 121 3.68 -9.74 9.20
N GLU A 122 2.47 -9.24 8.94
CA GLU A 122 1.21 -9.72 9.52
C GLU A 122 0.36 -10.42 8.44
N GLU A 123 -0.55 -11.29 8.87
CA GLU A 123 -1.49 -11.95 7.97
C GLU A 123 -2.74 -11.10 7.79
N PHE A 124 -3.06 -10.75 6.55
CA PHE A 124 -4.30 -10.08 6.17
C PHE A 124 -5.23 -11.07 5.47
N VAL A 125 -6.47 -11.18 5.95
CA VAL A 125 -7.46 -12.14 5.42
C VAL A 125 -7.68 -11.92 3.92
N GLY A 126 -7.67 -10.66 3.45
CA GLY A 126 -7.85 -10.35 2.03
C GLY A 126 -6.71 -10.82 1.10
N ASP A 127 -5.59 -11.30 1.64
CA ASP A 127 -4.50 -11.88 0.85
C ASP A 127 -4.59 -13.41 0.72
N TYR A 128 -5.58 -14.05 1.35
CA TYR A 128 -5.74 -15.50 1.26
C TYR A 128 -6.24 -15.91 -0.12
N ASN A 129 -5.68 -16.99 -0.65
CA ASN A 129 -6.11 -17.60 -1.92
C ASN A 129 -7.33 -18.50 -1.70
N ASP A 130 -8.42 -17.88 -1.26
CA ASP A 130 -9.73 -18.49 -1.06
C ASP A 130 -10.70 -18.03 -2.16
N GLU A 131 -11.53 -18.95 -2.68
CA GLU A 131 -12.40 -18.68 -3.83
C GLU A 131 -13.38 -17.52 -3.56
N GLU A 132 -13.97 -17.47 -2.38
CA GLU A 132 -14.92 -16.41 -2.00
C GLU A 132 -14.22 -15.05 -1.92
N ILE A 133 -13.01 -15.01 -1.35
CA ILE A 133 -12.21 -13.79 -1.22
C ILE A 133 -11.77 -13.27 -2.59
N VAL A 134 -11.33 -14.16 -3.47
CA VAL A 134 -10.92 -13.83 -4.85
C VAL A 134 -12.12 -13.29 -5.64
N ASP A 135 -13.30 -13.89 -5.50
CA ASP A 135 -14.51 -13.43 -6.18
C ASP A 135 -14.96 -12.05 -5.69
N ILE A 136 -14.93 -11.81 -4.38
CA ILE A 136 -15.20 -10.49 -3.79
C ILE A 136 -14.21 -9.45 -4.32
N TYR A 137 -12.91 -9.76 -4.29
CA TYR A 137 -11.88 -8.87 -4.81
C TYR A 137 -12.14 -8.52 -6.28
N ASN A 138 -12.43 -9.52 -7.11
CA ASN A 138 -12.73 -9.32 -8.53
C ASN A 138 -13.98 -8.45 -8.73
N LYS A 139 -15.05 -8.69 -7.97
CA LYS A 139 -16.26 -7.84 -8.03
C LYS A 139 -15.93 -6.38 -7.71
N LEU A 140 -15.19 -6.12 -6.63
CA LEU A 140 -14.76 -4.76 -6.27
C LEU A 140 -13.85 -4.15 -7.33
N PHE A 141 -12.87 -4.92 -7.82
CA PHE A 141 -11.92 -4.46 -8.83
C PHE A 141 -12.63 -4.10 -10.14
N TYR A 142 -13.48 -4.96 -10.69
CA TYR A 142 -14.22 -4.63 -11.91
C TYR A 142 -15.26 -3.53 -11.66
N GLY A 143 -15.88 -3.50 -10.48
CA GLY A 143 -16.85 -2.48 -10.07
C GLY A 143 -16.24 -1.09 -9.89
N SER A 144 -14.92 -0.98 -9.76
CA SER A 144 -14.20 0.30 -9.73
C SER A 144 -14.28 1.08 -11.05
N ASN A 145 -14.66 0.41 -12.15
CA ASN A 145 -14.87 1.03 -13.46
C ASN A 145 -13.67 1.86 -13.98
N LEU A 146 -12.44 1.45 -13.68
CA LEU A 146 -11.23 2.11 -14.17
C LEU A 146 -11.28 2.30 -15.69
N LYS A 147 -11.03 3.54 -16.16
CA LYS A 147 -11.12 3.92 -17.59
C LYS A 147 -10.31 3.05 -18.53
N LEU A 148 -9.19 2.51 -18.04
CA LEU A 148 -8.29 1.65 -18.81
C LEU A 148 -8.88 0.26 -19.09
N LEU A 149 -9.90 -0.14 -18.34
CA LEU A 149 -10.53 -1.45 -18.44
C LEU A 149 -11.81 -1.45 -19.28
N LYS A 150 -12.39 -0.30 -19.69
CA LYS A 150 -13.79 -0.26 -20.11
C LYS A 150 -14.19 0.57 -21.32
N ASN A 151 -15.12 -0.04 -22.08
CA ASN A 151 -16.09 0.57 -22.98
C ASN A 151 -17.51 0.65 -22.37
N GLU A 152 -17.86 -0.14 -21.33
CA GLU A 152 -19.18 -0.16 -20.66
C GLU A 152 -19.07 -0.31 -19.12
N GLU A 153 -19.99 0.28 -18.35
CA GLU A 153 -19.98 0.24 -16.88
C GLU A 153 -20.45 -1.11 -16.30
N TYR A 154 -19.87 -1.52 -15.17
CA TYR A 154 -20.26 -2.71 -14.40
C TYR A 154 -20.65 -2.29 -12.99
N HIS A 155 -21.80 -2.79 -12.53
CA HIS A 155 -22.34 -2.49 -11.20
C HIS A 155 -22.61 -3.82 -10.47
N PRO A 156 -21.65 -4.34 -9.69
CA PRO A 156 -21.79 -5.64 -9.03
C PRO A 156 -22.85 -5.61 -7.93
N SER A 157 -23.62 -6.70 -7.80
CA SER A 157 -24.45 -6.96 -6.63
C SER A 157 -23.71 -7.84 -5.62
N PHE A 158 -23.87 -7.53 -4.34
CA PHE A 158 -23.34 -8.32 -3.22
C PHE A 158 -24.50 -8.85 -2.39
N ASN A 159 -24.50 -10.16 -2.16
CA ASN A 159 -25.44 -10.79 -1.24
C ASN A 159 -25.02 -10.55 0.23
N VAL A 160 -25.83 -11.02 1.17
CA VAL A 160 -25.58 -10.81 2.61
C VAL A 160 -24.28 -11.47 3.07
N ASP A 161 -24.00 -12.69 2.59
CA ASP A 161 -22.80 -13.44 2.97
C ASP A 161 -21.54 -12.76 2.42
N GLU A 162 -21.57 -12.29 1.18
CA GLU A 162 -20.46 -11.54 0.56
C GLU A 162 -20.21 -10.21 1.29
N LYS A 163 -21.25 -9.52 1.75
CA LYS A 163 -21.11 -8.32 2.58
C LYS A 163 -20.48 -8.63 3.94
N ASN A 164 -20.93 -9.71 4.59
CA ASN A 164 -20.34 -10.18 5.84
C ASN A 164 -18.86 -10.54 5.67
N LYS A 165 -18.52 -11.20 4.55
CA LYS A 165 -17.13 -11.53 4.22
C LYS A 165 -16.29 -10.29 3.94
N CYS A 166 -16.83 -9.29 3.23
CA CYS A 166 -16.19 -7.99 3.08
C CYS A 166 -15.89 -7.38 4.46
N LEU A 167 -16.87 -7.35 5.38
CA LEU A 167 -16.67 -6.83 6.73
C LEU A 167 -15.54 -7.55 7.46
N GLU A 168 -15.50 -8.88 7.42
CA GLU A 168 -14.42 -9.69 8.00
C GLU A 168 -13.05 -9.29 7.45
N ILE A 169 -12.92 -9.17 6.12
CA ILE A 169 -11.69 -8.79 5.45
C ILE A 169 -11.23 -7.41 5.93
N PHE A 170 -12.07 -6.38 5.84
CA PHE A 170 -11.64 -5.04 6.23
C PHE A 170 -11.43 -4.90 7.75
N GLN A 171 -12.16 -5.64 8.58
CA GLN A 171 -11.91 -5.70 10.03
C GLN A 171 -10.54 -6.32 10.35
N SER A 172 -10.09 -7.31 9.58
CA SER A 172 -8.72 -7.85 9.70
C SER A 172 -7.68 -6.76 9.44
N GLY A 173 -7.83 -5.97 8.38
CA GLY A 173 -6.95 -4.83 8.08
C GLY A 173 -6.94 -3.75 9.16
N LEU A 174 -8.13 -3.41 9.69
CA LEU A 174 -8.26 -2.48 10.83
C LEU A 174 -7.62 -3.01 12.10
N SER A 175 -7.70 -4.32 12.37
CA SER A 175 -7.05 -4.96 13.51
C SER A 175 -5.53 -4.81 13.45
N ILE A 176 -4.94 -5.04 12.27
CA ILE A 176 -3.51 -4.80 12.02
C ILE A 176 -3.17 -3.35 12.30
N LEU A 177 -3.88 -2.39 11.70
CA LEU A 177 -3.62 -0.96 11.93
C LEU A 177 -3.70 -0.58 13.41
N ASN A 178 -4.72 -1.06 14.13
CA ASN A 178 -4.90 -0.81 15.57
C ASN A 178 -3.74 -1.33 16.42
N LYS A 179 -3.18 -2.49 16.08
CA LYS A 179 -2.04 -3.07 16.80
C LYS A 179 -0.84 -2.12 16.83
N TYR A 180 -0.61 -1.41 15.72
CA TYR A 180 0.56 -0.54 15.55
C TYR A 180 0.27 0.93 15.92
N LEU A 181 -0.96 1.42 15.76
CA LEU A 181 -1.34 2.74 16.26
C LEU A 181 -1.35 2.81 17.79
N ASN A 182 -1.87 1.79 18.48
CA ASN A 182 -1.98 1.79 19.95
C ASN A 182 -0.65 1.54 20.70
N TYR A 183 0.44 1.32 19.97
CA TYR A 183 1.76 1.14 20.55
C TYR A 183 2.48 2.48 20.76
N ASP A 184 2.26 3.47 19.89
CA ASP A 184 2.96 4.76 19.95
C ASP A 184 2.34 5.78 20.92
N PHE A 185 1.06 5.64 21.29
CA PHE A 185 0.41 6.50 22.30
C PHE A 185 0.63 6.05 23.76
N ARG A 186 1.43 4.99 24.00
CA ARG A 186 1.77 4.49 25.35
C ARG A 186 3.15 4.95 25.84
N LYS A 187 3.66 6.06 25.33
CA LYS A 187 4.88 6.72 25.83
C LYS A 187 4.57 8.04 26.49
#